data_AF-A0A0N9ZEQ3-F1
#
_entry.id   AF-A0A0N9ZEQ3-F1
#
_cell.length_a   1.000
_cell.length_b   1.000
_cell.length_c   1.000
_cell.angle_alpha   90.00
_cell.angle_beta   90.00
_cell.angle_gamma   90.00
#
_symmetry.space_group_name_H-M   'P 1'
#
loop_
_entity.id
_entity.type
_entity.pdbx_description
1 polymer ?
#
loop_
_entity_poly.entity_id
_entity_poly.type
_entity_poly.pdbx_seq_one_letter_code
_entity_poly.pdbx_strand_id
1 'polypeptide(L)'
;MFGQSWQDQPKLTAPIINAFRTMKDIQELRQLLEASASLSLPAIQSGERTAWLDALSGNWTRESLDQFDRSRTSASIRVWLRGLAAYLPR
;
A
#
# COMPACT_ATOMS: atom_id res chain seq x y z
N MET A 1 6.23 15.95 -29.35
CA MET A 1 6.06 14.62 -28.75
C MET A 1 4.73 14.65 -28.02
N PHE A 2 3.64 14.30 -28.70
CA PHE A 2 2.28 14.48 -28.16
C PHE A 2 2.00 13.39 -27.14
N GLY A 3 1.87 13.77 -25.88
CA GLY A 3 1.40 12.90 -24.81
C GLY A 3 -0.02 12.45 -25.15
N GLN A 4 -0.20 11.16 -25.37
CA GLN A 4 -1.50 10.59 -25.64
C GLN A 4 -2.35 10.74 -24.37
N SER A 5 -3.38 11.59 -24.44
CA SER A 5 -4.32 11.77 -23.34
C SER A 5 -5.21 10.55 -23.27
N TRP A 6 -5.47 10.06 -22.05
CA TRP A 6 -6.42 8.99 -21.78
C TRP A 6 -7.85 9.32 -22.27
N GLN A 7 -8.14 10.60 -22.54
CA GLN A 7 -9.38 11.05 -23.17
C GLN A 7 -9.52 10.57 -24.62
N ASP A 8 -8.42 10.41 -25.35
CA ASP A 8 -8.44 10.04 -26.77
C ASP A 8 -8.48 8.52 -26.99
N GLN A 9 -8.17 7.73 -25.95
CA GLN A 9 -8.13 6.27 -26.01
C GLN A 9 -8.82 5.64 -24.79
N PRO A 10 -10.12 5.31 -24.89
CA PRO A 10 -10.89 4.67 -23.81
C PRO A 10 -10.27 3.35 -23.29
N LYS A 11 -9.44 2.69 -24.11
CA LYS A 11 -8.71 1.47 -23.74
C LYS A 11 -7.62 1.72 -22.68
N LEU A 12 -7.16 2.97 -22.52
CA LEU A 12 -6.18 3.38 -21.51
C LEU A 12 -6.83 3.73 -20.16
N THR A 13 -8.15 3.92 -20.13
CA THR A 13 -8.87 4.31 -18.92
C THR A 13 -8.81 3.23 -17.83
N ALA A 14 -9.01 1.95 -18.18
CA ALA A 14 -9.01 0.87 -17.21
C ALA A 14 -7.64 0.66 -16.52
N PRO A 15 -6.50 0.62 -17.25
CA PRO A 15 -5.19 0.52 -16.60
C PRO A 15 -4.84 1.72 -15.72
N ILE A 16 -5.21 2.94 -16.12
CA ILE A 16 -4.97 4.15 -15.34
C ILE A 16 -5.78 4.13 -14.05
N ILE A 17 -7.08 3.78 -14.13
CA ILE A 17 -7.93 3.64 -12.95
C ILE A 17 -7.37 2.57 -12.00
N ASN A 18 -6.87 1.45 -12.53
CA ASN A 18 -6.29 0.41 -11.70
C ASN A 18 -5.03 0.90 -10.96
N ALA A 19 -4.12 1.56 -11.67
CA ALA A 19 -2.92 2.14 -11.07
C ALA A 19 -3.25 3.12 -9.95
N PHE A 20 -4.24 4.01 -10.15
CA PHE A 20 -4.71 4.93 -9.10
C PHE A 20 -5.30 4.19 -7.90
N ARG A 21 -6.09 3.12 -8.14
CA ARG A 21 -6.65 2.31 -7.06
C ARG A 21 -5.54 1.65 -6.24
N THR A 22 -4.53 1.08 -6.89
CA THR A 22 -3.39 0.45 -6.21
C THR A 22 -2.59 1.47 -5.42
N MET A 23 -2.30 2.65 -5.99
CA MET A 23 -1.63 3.73 -5.26
C MET A 23 -2.41 4.20 -4.04
N LYS A 24 -3.74 4.33 -4.16
CA LYS A 24 -4.61 4.67 -3.03
C LYS A 24 -4.51 3.61 -1.94
N ASP A 25 -4.57 2.32 -2.28
CA ASP A 25 -4.43 1.23 -1.32
C ASP A 25 -3.07 1.26 -0.60
N ILE A 26 -1.98 1.46 -1.34
CA ILE A 26 -0.63 1.64 -0.78
C ILE A 26 -0.59 2.79 0.23
N GLN A 27 -1.17 3.94 -0.13
CA GLN A 27 -1.17 5.12 0.73
C GLN A 27 -2.01 4.92 2.00
N GLU A 28 -3.18 4.27 1.89
CA GLU A 28 -4.02 3.91 3.04
C GLU A 28 -3.28 2.97 3.99
N LEU A 29 -2.61 1.94 3.47
CA LEU A 29 -1.83 1.00 4.28
C LEU A 29 -0.67 1.69 4.98
N ARG A 30 0.04 2.59 4.28
CA ARG A 30 1.13 3.37 4.85
C ARG A 30 0.65 4.24 6.02
N GLN A 31 -0.47 4.94 5.85
CA GLN A 31 -1.06 5.74 6.92
C GLN A 31 -1.44 4.90 8.15
N LEU A 32 -2.01 3.71 7.94
CA LEU A 32 -2.35 2.81 9.04
C LEU A 32 -1.09 2.30 9.78
N LEU A 33 -0.03 1.97 9.05
CA LEU A 33 1.26 1.54 9.61
C LEU A 33 1.97 2.68 10.36
N GLU A 34 1.86 3.92 9.86
CA GLU A 34 2.37 5.10 10.56
C GLU A 34 1.58 5.35 11.85
N ALA A 35 0.24 5.29 11.78
CA ALA A 35 -0.63 5.46 12.94
C ALA A 35 -0.42 4.39 14.02
N SER A 36 -0.10 3.15 13.62
CA SER A 36 0.16 2.06 14.57
C SER A 36 1.41 2.28 15.42
N ALA A 37 2.26 3.27 15.13
CA ALA A 37 3.37 3.69 16.00
C ALA A 37 2.90 4.11 17.39
N SER A 38 1.67 4.60 17.50
CA SER A 38 1.07 5.05 18.76
C SER A 38 0.73 3.90 19.71
N LEU A 39 0.58 2.69 19.18
CA LEU A 39 0.42 1.48 19.99
C LEU A 39 1.79 1.17 20.59
N SER A 40 1.85 0.90 21.89
CA SER A 40 3.09 0.45 22.55
C SER A 40 3.43 -0.98 22.12
N LEU A 41 3.84 -1.13 20.86
CA LEU A 41 4.10 -2.40 20.22
C LEU A 41 5.39 -3.03 20.79
N PRO A 42 5.43 -4.36 20.97
CA PRO A 42 6.68 -5.03 21.28
C PRO A 42 7.70 -4.86 20.13
N ALA A 43 8.98 -5.07 20.44
CA ALA A 43 10.08 -4.81 19.50
C ALA A 43 9.94 -5.57 18.18
N ILE A 44 9.42 -6.81 18.22
CA ILE A 44 9.21 -7.64 17.03
C ILE A 44 8.20 -6.96 16.08
N GLN A 45 7.02 -6.59 16.59
CA GLN A 45 5.98 -5.93 15.80
C GLN A 45 6.45 -4.55 15.32
N SER A 46 7.24 -3.83 16.12
CA SER A 46 7.83 -2.56 15.70
C SER A 46 8.80 -2.74 14.52
N GLY A 47 9.60 -3.81 14.52
CA GLY A 47 10.50 -4.15 13.41
C GLY A 47 9.73 -4.55 12.14
N GLU A 48 8.70 -5.37 12.28
CA GLU A 48 7.80 -5.76 11.17
C GLU A 48 7.11 -4.55 10.55
N ARG A 49 6.62 -3.61 11.38
CA ARG A 49 6.02 -2.34 10.93
C ARG A 49 6.98 -1.54 10.06
N THR A 50 8.23 -1.38 10.49
CA THR A 50 9.27 -0.68 9.73
C THR A 50 9.54 -1.37 8.40
N ALA A 51 9.66 -2.71 8.40
CA ALA A 51 9.84 -3.47 7.17
C ALA A 51 8.66 -3.30 6.18
N TRP A 52 7.42 -3.23 6.68
CA TRP A 52 6.26 -2.94 5.84
C TRP A 52 6.29 -1.51 5.29
N LEU A 53 6.66 -0.51 6.10
CA LEU A 53 6.80 0.87 5.64
C LEU A 53 7.87 1.00 4.55
N ASP A 54 9.01 0.33 4.71
CA ASP A 54 10.07 0.31 3.71
C ASP A 54 9.59 -0.34 2.41
N ALA A 55 8.86 -1.45 2.50
CA ALA A 55 8.27 -2.11 1.35
C ALA A 55 7.25 -1.21 0.58
N LEU A 56 6.63 -0.23 1.25
CA LEU A 56 5.70 0.73 0.63
C LEU A 56 6.36 2.05 0.19
N SER A 57 7.64 2.25 0.48
CA SER A 57 8.35 3.53 0.25
C SER A 57 8.92 3.72 -1.17
N GLY A 58 8.66 2.78 -2.07
CA GLY A 58 9.27 2.73 -3.40
C GLY A 58 8.80 3.82 -4.39
N ASN A 59 9.63 4.05 -5.41
CA ASN A 59 9.25 4.83 -6.58
C ASN A 59 8.31 4.00 -7.47
N TRP A 60 7.02 4.30 -7.39
CA TRP A 60 5.98 3.54 -8.10
C TRP A 60 5.97 3.84 -9.60
N THR A 61 6.20 2.80 -10.38
CA THR A 61 5.95 2.73 -11.82
C THR A 61 4.70 1.88 -12.06
N ARG A 62 4.18 1.89 -13.30
CA ARG A 62 3.03 1.03 -13.64
C ARG A 62 3.35 -0.45 -13.45
N GLU A 63 4.54 -0.89 -13.82
CA GLU A 63 4.98 -2.28 -13.72
C GLU A 63 5.11 -2.73 -12.25
N SER A 64 5.63 -1.86 -11.38
CA SER A 64 5.75 -2.15 -9.95
C SER A 64 4.40 -2.12 -9.23
N LEU A 65 3.45 -1.26 -9.65
CA LEU A 65 2.07 -1.29 -9.15
C LEU A 65 1.36 -2.60 -9.54
N ASP A 66 1.50 -3.04 -10.80
CA ASP A 66 0.94 -4.32 -11.25
C ASP A 66 1.57 -5.50 -10.51
N GLN A 67 2.87 -5.45 -10.19
CA GLN A 67 3.55 -6.46 -9.40
C GLN A 67 3.05 -6.48 -7.95
N PHE A 68 2.87 -5.30 -7.33
CA PHE A 68 2.35 -5.18 -5.98
C PHE A 68 0.93 -5.73 -5.84
N ASP A 69 0.07 -5.47 -6.83
CA ASP A 69 -1.30 -6.00 -6.85
C ASP A 69 -1.31 -7.53 -6.88
N ARG A 70 -0.32 -8.15 -7.57
CA ARG A 70 -0.18 -9.61 -7.66
C ARG A 70 0.51 -10.25 -6.44
N SER A 71 1.40 -9.54 -5.77
CA SER A 71 2.24 -10.10 -4.68
C SER A 71 1.48 -10.39 -3.39
N ARG A 72 0.19 -10.03 -3.31
CA ARG A 72 -0.66 -10.11 -2.10
C ARG A 72 -0.10 -9.34 -0.90
N THR A 73 0.85 -8.44 -1.12
CA THR A 73 1.48 -7.64 -0.04
C THR A 73 0.43 -6.86 0.75
N SER A 74 -0.53 -6.24 0.06
CA SER A 74 -1.64 -5.53 0.70
C SER A 74 -2.46 -6.42 1.63
N ALA A 75 -2.77 -7.66 1.21
CA ALA A 75 -3.50 -8.62 2.03
C ALA A 75 -2.72 -9.02 3.28
N SER A 76 -1.40 -9.27 3.15
CA SER A 76 -0.52 -9.59 4.27
C SER A 76 -0.45 -8.47 5.30
N ILE A 77 -0.28 -7.22 4.84
CA ILE A 77 -0.28 -6.05 5.73
C ILE A 77 -1.62 -5.90 6.45
N ARG A 78 -2.75 -6.11 5.75
CA ARG A 78 -4.09 -6.05 6.38
C ARG A 78 -4.33 -7.17 7.40
N VAL A 79 -3.76 -8.35 7.21
CA VAL A 79 -3.78 -9.42 8.22
C VAL A 79 -2.97 -9.00 9.44
N TRP A 80 -1.76 -8.48 9.24
CA TRP A 80 -0.89 -8.01 10.30
C TRP A 80 -1.52 -6.88 11.12
N LEU A 81 -2.10 -5.87 10.45
CA LEU A 81 -2.81 -4.75 11.09
C LEU A 81 -3.99 -5.22 11.95
N ARG A 82 -4.73 -6.24 11.49
CA ARG A 82 -5.81 -6.85 12.30
C ARG A 82 -5.28 -7.54 13.55
N GLY A 83 -4.09 -8.13 13.48
CA GLY A 83 -3.40 -8.71 14.64
C GLY A 83 -3.07 -7.67 15.71
N LEU A 84 -2.91 -6.39 15.33
CA LEU A 84 -2.62 -5.32 16.28
C LEU A 84 -3.80 -4.97 17.22
N ALA A 85 -5.01 -5.45 16.93
CA ALA A 85 -6.17 -5.23 17.79
C ALA A 85 -5.94 -5.70 19.23
N ALA A 86 -5.04 -6.67 19.45
CA ALA A 86 -4.64 -7.13 20.77
C ALA A 86 -3.89 -6.07 21.61
N TYR A 87 -3.34 -5.03 20.99
CA TYR A 87 -2.58 -3.97 21.65
C TYR A 87 -3.36 -2.65 21.79
N LEU A 88 -4.65 -2.65 21.43
CA LEU A 88 -5.49 -1.47 21.62
C LEU A 88 -5.78 -1.26 23.11
N PRO A 89 -5.66 -0.03 23.62
CA PRO A 89 -6.13 0.29 24.97
C PRO A 89 -7.64 0.01 25.06
N ARG A 90 -8.06 -0.63 26.15
CA ARG A 90 -9.48 -0.92 26.45
C ARG A 90 -10.20 0.31 26.97
#